data_AF-A0A2N0PAN1-F1
#
_entry.id   AF-A0A2N0PAN1-F1
#
_cell.length_a   1.000
_cell.length_b   1.000
_cell.length_c   1.000
_cell.angle_alpha   90.00
_cell.angle_beta   90.00
_cell.angle_gamma   90.00
#
_symmetry.space_group_name_H-M   'P 1'
#
loop_
_entity.id
_entity.type
_entity.pdbx_description
1 polymer ?
#
loop_
_entity_poly.entity_id
_entity_poly.type
_entity_poly.pdbx_seq_one_letter_code
_entity_poly.pdbx_strand_id
1 'polypeptide(L)'
;TRANRDISNIISKIKNEKAIAKDVRAYMLQIPLPKFPPIIIALIPNKGNENSKTISQLHKKLIQEITPQLGIHILSISSDGAITEFQAQQSIIDIQTPQRLSIHELSLNIHFSCPIFDNIGPIVWVQDLKHAKKTARNAIFSGAWLLTFGTSSV
;
A
#
# COMPACT_ATOMS: atom_id res chain seq x y z
N THR A 1 -22.33 34.70 -2.18
CA THR A 1 -22.37 33.32 -2.75
C THR A 1 -22.48 32.30 -1.62
N ARG A 2 -23.56 31.50 -1.58
CA ARG A 2 -23.86 30.52 -0.50
C ARG A 2 -22.67 29.59 -0.18
N ALA A 3 -21.97 29.12 -1.22
CA ALA A 3 -20.81 28.23 -1.10
C ALA A 3 -19.67 28.76 -0.20
N ASN A 4 -19.41 30.08 -0.18
CA ASN A 4 -18.34 30.64 0.66
C ASN A 4 -18.67 30.59 2.16
N ARG A 5 -19.97 30.73 2.53
CA ARG A 5 -20.39 30.59 3.92
C ARG A 5 -20.26 29.14 4.40
N ASP A 6 -20.59 28.19 3.53
CA ASP A 6 -20.51 26.76 3.86
C ASP A 6 -19.06 26.32 4.09
N ILE A 7 -18.12 26.79 3.26
CA ILE A 7 -16.69 26.52 3.45
C ILE A 7 -16.19 27.09 4.78
N SER A 8 -16.50 28.36 5.08
CA SER A 8 -16.08 28.98 6.35
C SER A 8 -16.65 28.24 7.57
N ASN A 9 -17.89 27.75 7.49
CA ASN A 9 -18.52 26.96 8.56
C ASN A 9 -17.88 25.58 8.73
N ILE A 10 -17.48 24.92 7.64
CA ILE A 10 -16.77 23.64 7.70
C ILE A 10 -15.38 23.84 8.31
N ILE A 11 -14.65 24.89 7.90
CA ILE A 11 -13.32 25.19 8.44
C ILE A 11 -13.39 25.51 9.94
N SER A 12 -14.38 26.31 10.37
CA SER A 12 -14.54 26.63 11.79
C SER A 12 -14.87 25.39 12.62
N LYS A 13 -15.73 24.50 12.12
CA LYS A 13 -16.03 23.21 12.74
C LYS A 13 -14.77 22.35 12.90
N ILE A 14 -13.98 22.16 11.84
CA ILE A 14 -12.74 21.37 11.87
C ILE A 14 -11.75 21.91 12.91
N LYS A 15 -11.62 23.25 12.99
CA LYS A 15 -10.75 23.91 13.98
C LYS A 15 -11.25 23.67 15.40
N ASN A 16 -12.55 23.85 15.65
CA ASN A 16 -13.16 23.68 16.97
C ASN A 16 -13.05 22.24 17.47
N GLU A 17 -13.25 21.26 16.58
CA GLU A 17 -13.17 19.83 16.89
C GLU A 17 -11.73 19.30 16.93
N LYS A 18 -10.71 20.15 16.70
CA LYS A 18 -9.30 19.75 16.55
C LYS A 18 -9.15 18.57 15.59
N ALA A 19 -9.93 18.60 14.50
CA ALA A 19 -10.03 17.54 13.50
C ALA A 19 -9.07 17.73 12.32
N ILE A 20 -8.07 18.62 12.46
CA ILE A 20 -7.04 18.83 11.45
C ILE A 20 -6.21 17.55 11.33
N ALA A 21 -6.11 17.01 10.12
CA ALA A 21 -5.26 15.85 9.84
C ALA A 21 -3.79 16.22 9.98
N LYS A 22 -3.01 15.28 10.51
CA LYS A 22 -1.56 15.39 10.57
C LYS A 22 -0.95 14.95 9.23
N ASP A 23 -1.43 13.83 8.71
CA ASP A 23 -1.02 13.28 7.42
C ASP A 23 -2.26 12.91 6.59
N VAL A 24 -2.08 12.71 5.28
CA VAL A 24 -3.14 12.27 4.37
C VAL A 24 -2.62 11.08 3.59
N ARG A 25 -3.32 9.94 3.70
CA ARG A 25 -3.02 8.74 2.90
C ARG A 25 -3.66 8.89 1.54
N ALA A 26 -2.82 8.91 0.50
CA ALA A 26 -3.26 8.95 -0.88
C ALA A 26 -3.21 7.55 -1.50
N TYR A 27 -4.31 7.11 -2.12
CA TYR A 27 -4.29 5.97 -3.02
C TYR A 27 -4.19 6.48 -4.45
N MET A 28 -3.15 6.03 -5.14
CA MET A 28 -2.87 6.41 -6.53
C MET A 28 -3.00 5.17 -7.42
N LEU A 29 -3.83 5.27 -8.44
CA LEU A 29 -3.96 4.27 -9.48
C LEU A 29 -2.99 4.60 -10.61
N GLN A 30 -1.99 3.74 -10.80
CA GLN A 30 -1.09 3.82 -11.96
C GLN A 30 -1.59 2.90 -13.05
N ILE A 31 -1.95 3.47 -14.21
CA ILE A 31 -2.26 2.67 -15.40
C ILE A 31 -0.93 2.21 -16.01
N PRO A 32 -0.76 0.91 -16.34
CA PRO A 32 0.47 0.37 -16.91
C PRO A 32 0.63 0.73 -18.40
N LEU A 33 0.39 2.00 -18.74
CA LEU A 33 0.60 2.56 -20.07
C LEU A 33 1.77 3.55 -20.02
N PRO A 34 2.68 3.51 -21.02
CA PRO A 34 3.78 4.46 -21.08
C PRO A 34 3.29 5.90 -21.02
N LYS A 35 3.89 6.71 -20.13
CA LYS A 35 3.59 8.15 -19.95
C LYS A 35 2.17 8.48 -19.45
N PHE A 36 1.39 7.50 -19.03
CA PHE A 36 0.11 7.78 -18.39
C PHE A 36 0.32 8.22 -16.94
N PRO A 37 -0.16 9.42 -16.53
CA PRO A 37 0.06 9.91 -15.19
C PRO A 37 -0.76 9.12 -14.15
N PRO A 38 -0.28 8.97 -12.91
CA PRO A 38 -1.07 8.38 -11.85
C PRO A 38 -2.35 9.19 -11.56
N ILE A 39 -3.44 8.50 -11.25
CA ILE A 39 -4.73 9.11 -10.87
C ILE A 39 -4.91 8.95 -9.35
N ILE A 40 -5.23 10.02 -8.65
CA ILE A 40 -5.60 9.95 -7.23
C ILE A 40 -7.03 9.43 -7.13
N ILE A 41 -7.23 8.27 -6.50
CA ILE A 41 -8.55 7.64 -6.34
C ILE A 41 -9.12 7.79 -4.94
N ALA A 42 -8.27 8.03 -3.93
CA ALA A 42 -8.72 8.34 -2.57
C ALA A 42 -7.69 9.20 -1.84
N LEU A 43 -8.19 10.10 -1.00
CA LEU A 43 -7.42 10.88 -0.02
C LEU A 43 -8.07 10.67 1.34
N ILE A 44 -7.36 10.02 2.25
CA ILE A 44 -7.89 9.65 3.57
C ILE A 44 -7.09 10.43 4.63
N PRO A 45 -7.70 11.42 5.30
CA PRO A 45 -7.04 12.16 6.36
C PRO A 45 -6.77 11.26 7.57
N ASN A 46 -5.58 11.37 8.17
CA ASN A 46 -5.21 10.65 9.37
C ASN A 46 -4.65 11.59 10.45
N LYS A 47 -4.59 11.12 11.71
CA LYS A 47 -4.01 11.86 12.85
C LYS A 47 -2.57 11.44 13.17
N GLY A 48 -1.90 10.74 12.27
CA GLY A 48 -0.53 10.22 12.38
C GLY A 48 -0.39 9.01 13.30
N ASN A 49 -1.48 8.30 13.59
CA ASN A 49 -1.53 7.12 14.45
C ASN A 49 -2.02 5.86 13.73
N GLU A 50 -1.94 5.84 12.39
CA GLU A 50 -2.30 4.66 11.61
C GLU A 50 -1.33 3.52 11.93
N ASN A 51 -1.90 2.36 12.27
CA ASN A 51 -1.16 1.13 12.47
C ASN A 51 -1.33 0.21 11.24
N SER A 52 -0.52 -0.85 11.18
CA SER A 52 -0.57 -1.82 10.08
C SER A 52 -1.95 -2.48 9.91
N LYS A 53 -2.72 -2.66 10.99
CA LYS A 53 -4.07 -3.23 10.93
C LYS A 53 -5.06 -2.30 10.24
N THR A 54 -5.06 -1.01 10.57
CA THR A 54 -5.92 -0.01 9.94
C THR A 54 -5.60 0.11 8.45
N ILE A 55 -4.31 0.13 8.09
CA ILE A 55 -3.87 0.19 6.69
C ILE A 55 -4.29 -1.08 5.94
N SER A 56 -4.11 -2.26 6.54
CA SER A 56 -4.55 -3.53 5.97
C SER A 56 -6.05 -3.56 5.72
N GLN A 57 -6.87 -3.05 6.65
CA GLN A 57 -8.32 -2.95 6.46
C GLN A 57 -8.69 -2.05 5.28
N LEU A 58 -7.98 -0.93 5.09
CA LEU A 58 -8.18 -0.07 3.92
C LEU A 58 -7.81 -0.79 2.61
N HIS A 59 -6.69 -1.52 2.59
CA HIS A 59 -6.31 -2.33 1.43
C HIS A 59 -7.33 -3.42 1.13
N LYS A 60 -7.80 -4.16 2.15
CA LYS A 60 -8.84 -5.18 2.00
C LYS A 60 -10.13 -4.59 1.47
N LYS A 61 -10.57 -3.44 1.98
CA LYS A 61 -11.76 -2.74 1.48
C LYS A 61 -11.62 -2.39 0.00
N LEU A 62 -10.47 -1.83 -0.38
CA LEU A 62 -10.21 -1.47 -1.77
C LEU A 62 -10.22 -2.71 -2.69
N ILE A 63 -9.49 -3.75 -2.32
CA ILE A 63 -9.35 -4.98 -3.11
C ILE A 63 -10.65 -5.78 -3.11
N GLN A 64 -11.21 -6.13 -1.97
CA GLN A 64 -12.29 -7.11 -1.88
C GLN A 64 -13.68 -6.49 -2.09
N GLU A 65 -13.87 -5.19 -1.84
CA GLU A 65 -15.18 -4.55 -1.98
C GLU A 65 -15.26 -3.64 -3.21
N ILE A 66 -14.32 -2.68 -3.34
CA ILE A 66 -14.45 -1.61 -4.35
C ILE A 66 -14.07 -2.11 -5.74
N THR A 67 -12.92 -2.75 -5.89
CA THR A 67 -12.40 -3.11 -7.22
C THR A 67 -13.23 -4.14 -7.98
N PRO A 68 -13.85 -5.16 -7.35
CA PRO A 68 -14.71 -6.10 -8.04
C PRO A 68 -16.01 -5.43 -8.51
N GLN A 69 -16.56 -4.52 -7.71
CA GLN A 69 -17.76 -3.75 -8.09
C GLN A 69 -17.52 -2.85 -9.30
N LEU A 70 -16.29 -2.33 -9.44
CA LEU A 70 -15.89 -1.48 -10.56
C LEU A 70 -15.34 -2.27 -11.76
N GLY A 71 -15.16 -3.59 -11.64
CA GLY A 71 -14.52 -4.42 -12.68
C GLY A 71 -13.07 -4.03 -12.95
N ILE A 72 -12.35 -3.52 -11.94
CA ILE A 72 -10.94 -3.10 -12.07
C ILE A 72 -10.04 -4.23 -11.63
N HIS A 73 -9.22 -4.74 -12.56
CA HIS A 73 -8.19 -5.72 -12.27
C HIS A 73 -6.93 -5.04 -11.72
N ILE A 74 -6.60 -5.29 -10.46
CA ILE A 74 -5.36 -4.82 -9.83
C ILE A 74 -4.28 -5.89 -9.97
N LEU A 75 -3.15 -5.52 -10.57
CA LEU A 75 -1.98 -6.41 -10.70
C LEU A 75 -1.06 -6.35 -9.47
N SER A 76 -0.89 -5.15 -8.91
CA SER A 76 0.07 -4.93 -7.82
C SER A 76 -0.30 -3.79 -6.90
N ILE A 77 0.18 -3.86 -5.66
CA ILE A 77 0.09 -2.78 -4.66
C ILE A 77 1.50 -2.39 -4.23
N SER A 78 1.76 -1.08 -4.17
CA SER A 78 3.06 -0.54 -3.80
C SER A 78 3.00 0.49 -2.68
N SER A 79 4.05 0.51 -1.84
CA SER A 79 4.19 1.31 -0.63
C SER A 79 5.64 1.79 -0.45
N ASP A 80 5.84 2.79 0.41
CA ASP A 80 7.13 3.50 0.57
C ASP A 80 8.20 2.73 1.38
N GLY A 81 7.83 1.58 1.94
CA GLY A 81 8.72 0.71 2.71
C GLY A 81 8.77 1.01 4.21
N ALA A 82 7.90 1.86 4.74
CA ALA A 82 7.69 1.94 6.19
C ALA A 82 7.23 0.58 6.75
N ILE A 83 7.72 0.20 7.94
CA ILE A 83 7.45 -1.11 8.56
C ILE A 83 5.94 -1.36 8.70
N THR A 84 5.17 -0.35 9.06
CA THR A 84 3.71 -0.46 9.21
C THR A 84 3.01 -0.71 7.87
N GLU A 85 3.50 -0.14 6.78
CA GLU A 85 2.97 -0.38 5.44
C GLU A 85 3.38 -1.76 4.92
N PHE A 86 4.63 -2.16 5.14
CA PHE A 86 5.10 -3.50 4.81
C PHE A 86 4.26 -4.57 5.50
N GLN A 87 4.04 -4.46 6.81
CA GLN A 87 3.18 -5.40 7.54
C GLN A 87 1.74 -5.41 7.01
N ALA A 88 1.20 -4.25 6.63
CA ALA A 88 -0.13 -4.16 6.05
C ALA A 88 -0.21 -4.87 4.70
N GLN A 89 0.79 -4.70 3.83
CA GLN A 89 0.86 -5.39 2.55
C GLN A 89 1.07 -6.90 2.71
N GLN A 90 1.95 -7.33 3.62
CA GLN A 90 2.17 -8.75 3.93
C GLN A 90 0.86 -9.41 4.35
N SER A 91 0.05 -8.74 5.17
CA SER A 91 -1.26 -9.25 5.58
C SER A 91 -2.26 -9.44 4.44
N ILE A 92 -2.04 -8.83 3.26
CA ILE A 92 -2.81 -9.08 2.04
C ILE A 92 -2.28 -10.32 1.33
N ILE A 93 -0.96 -10.48 1.22
CA ILE A 93 -0.32 -11.64 0.61
C ILE A 93 -0.63 -12.94 1.36
N ASP A 94 -0.78 -12.84 2.68
CA ASP A 94 -1.11 -13.95 3.58
C ASP A 94 -2.60 -14.33 3.54
N ILE A 95 -3.45 -13.57 2.83
CA ILE A 95 -4.88 -13.91 2.72
C ILE A 95 -5.01 -15.28 2.04
N GLN A 96 -5.75 -16.17 2.71
CA GLN A 96 -6.12 -17.46 2.14
C GLN A 96 -7.16 -17.23 1.05
N THR A 97 -6.78 -17.63 -0.16
CA THR A 97 -7.62 -17.61 -1.35
C THR A 97 -7.68 -19.03 -1.92
N PRO A 98 -8.75 -19.41 -2.65
CA PRO A 98 -8.85 -20.77 -3.21
C PRO A 98 -7.70 -21.11 -4.16
N GLN A 99 -7.12 -20.10 -4.80
CA GLN A 99 -6.02 -20.24 -5.74
C GLN A 99 -4.88 -19.30 -5.37
N ARG A 100 -3.65 -19.77 -5.57
CA ARG A 100 -2.45 -18.96 -5.42
C ARG A 100 -1.55 -19.18 -6.63
N LEU A 101 -0.88 -18.13 -7.07
CA LEU A 101 0.20 -18.25 -8.04
C LEU A 101 1.51 -18.48 -7.28
N SER A 102 2.26 -19.51 -7.64
CA SER A 102 3.56 -19.79 -7.05
C SER A 102 4.62 -20.00 -8.14
N ILE A 103 5.79 -19.42 -7.93
CA ILE A 103 6.96 -19.52 -8.80
C ILE A 103 8.12 -20.02 -7.95
N HIS A 104 8.77 -21.08 -8.41
CA HIS A 104 9.92 -21.68 -7.75
C HIS A 104 11.14 -21.59 -8.68
N GLU A 105 12.19 -20.93 -8.21
CA GLU A 105 13.51 -20.96 -8.84
C GLU A 105 14.44 -21.82 -7.97
N LEU A 106 14.55 -23.09 -8.34
CA LEU A 106 15.25 -24.11 -7.55
C LEU A 106 16.75 -23.82 -7.41
N SER A 107 17.37 -23.22 -8.44
CA SER A 107 18.81 -22.94 -8.44
C SER A 107 19.22 -21.89 -7.39
N LEU A 108 18.29 -20.98 -7.07
CA LEU A 108 18.49 -19.90 -6.11
C LEU A 108 17.76 -20.13 -4.78
N ASN A 109 17.03 -21.25 -4.66
CA ASN A 109 16.13 -21.53 -3.54
C ASN A 109 15.13 -20.39 -3.28
N ILE A 110 14.61 -19.78 -4.35
CA ILE A 110 13.64 -18.69 -4.26
C ILE A 110 12.24 -19.24 -4.50
N HIS A 111 11.35 -19.03 -3.54
CA HIS A 111 9.93 -19.33 -3.66
C HIS A 111 9.14 -18.03 -3.54
N PHE A 112 8.44 -17.67 -4.61
CA PHE A 112 7.51 -16.55 -4.64
C PHE A 112 6.09 -17.09 -4.71
N SER A 113 5.18 -16.57 -3.89
CA SER A 113 3.76 -16.92 -3.94
C SER A 113 2.88 -15.71 -3.68
N CYS A 114 1.78 -15.58 -4.43
CA CYS A 114 0.78 -14.55 -4.21
C CYS A 114 -0.66 -15.11 -4.30
N PRO A 115 -1.62 -14.50 -3.57
CA PRO A 115 -3.02 -14.88 -3.64
C PRO A 115 -3.67 -14.45 -4.95
N ILE A 116 -4.61 -15.26 -5.44
CA ILE A 116 -5.48 -14.93 -6.57
C ILE A 116 -6.86 -14.61 -6.00
N PHE A 117 -7.31 -13.37 -6.18
CA PHE A 117 -8.63 -12.94 -5.74
C PHE A 117 -9.67 -13.11 -6.85
N ASP A 118 -10.84 -13.63 -6.50
CA ASP A 118 -11.95 -13.79 -7.42
C ASP A 118 -12.34 -12.44 -8.04
N ASN A 119 -12.58 -12.42 -9.35
CA ASN A 119 -12.93 -11.24 -10.16
C ASN A 119 -11.86 -10.13 -10.24
N ILE A 120 -10.67 -10.33 -9.66
CA ILE A 120 -9.57 -9.35 -9.70
C ILE A 120 -8.33 -9.96 -10.35
N GLY A 121 -7.92 -11.15 -9.91
CA GLY A 121 -6.71 -11.83 -10.36
C GLY A 121 -5.60 -11.90 -9.30
N PRO A 122 -4.37 -12.29 -9.69
CA PRO A 122 -3.22 -12.35 -8.79
C PRO A 122 -2.79 -10.95 -8.35
N ILE A 123 -2.53 -10.77 -7.06
CA ILE A 123 -2.03 -9.49 -6.52
C ILE A 123 -0.63 -9.67 -5.97
N VAL A 124 0.31 -8.93 -6.55
CA VAL A 124 1.70 -8.89 -6.08
C VAL A 124 1.96 -7.61 -5.28
N TRP A 125 2.65 -7.73 -4.15
CA TRP A 125 3.15 -6.55 -3.45
C TRP A 125 4.52 -6.13 -3.99
N VAL A 126 4.78 -4.82 -4.02
CA VAL A 126 6.02 -4.25 -4.54
C VAL A 126 6.45 -3.10 -3.65
N GLN A 127 7.71 -3.08 -3.19
CA GLN A 127 8.27 -1.90 -2.53
C GLN A 127 8.70 -0.86 -3.57
N ASP A 128 8.52 0.44 -3.29
CA ASP A 128 9.05 1.47 -4.18
C ASP A 128 10.57 1.33 -4.39
N LEU A 129 10.98 1.27 -5.65
CA LEU A 129 12.35 0.97 -6.04
C LEU A 129 13.33 2.05 -5.57
N LYS A 130 12.92 3.32 -5.56
CA LYS A 130 13.79 4.42 -5.12
C LYS A 130 14.00 4.34 -3.61
N HIS A 131 12.94 4.05 -2.85
CA HIS A 131 13.02 3.80 -1.41
C HIS A 131 13.88 2.57 -1.10
N ALA A 132 13.66 1.45 -1.78
CA ALA A 132 14.47 0.23 -1.61
C ALA A 132 15.97 0.50 -1.88
N LYS A 133 16.30 1.21 -2.97
CA LYS A 133 17.69 1.60 -3.29
C LYS A 133 18.30 2.48 -2.20
N LYS A 134 17.54 3.44 -1.66
CA LYS A 134 17.98 4.31 -0.57
C LYS A 134 18.25 3.50 0.70
N THR A 135 17.36 2.57 1.06
CA THR A 135 17.51 1.70 2.23
C THR A 135 18.76 0.82 2.11
N ALA A 136 18.95 0.16 0.97
CA ALA A 136 20.13 -0.68 0.73
C ALA A 136 21.43 0.13 0.84
N ARG A 137 21.47 1.32 0.22
CA ARG A 137 22.62 2.23 0.35
C ARG A 137 22.89 2.58 1.81
N ASN A 138 21.87 3.04 2.53
CA ASN A 138 22.04 3.47 3.91
C ASN A 138 22.52 2.34 4.83
N ALA A 139 22.06 1.11 4.64
CA ALA A 139 22.51 -0.06 5.40
C ALA A 139 24.01 -0.33 5.21
N ILE A 140 24.50 -0.27 3.97
CA ILE A 140 25.93 -0.42 3.66
C ILE A 140 26.76 0.68 4.35
N PHE A 141 26.30 1.93 4.28
CA PHE A 141 27.01 3.08 4.87
C PHE A 141 26.92 3.15 6.39
N SER A 142 25.89 2.57 7.02
CA SER A 142 25.78 2.48 8.48
C SER A 142 26.68 1.40 9.09
N GLY A 143 27.48 0.71 8.28
CA GLY A 143 28.35 -0.37 8.73
C GLY A 143 27.61 -1.68 8.97
N ALA A 144 26.50 -1.94 8.27
CA ALA A 144 25.95 -3.28 8.20
C ALA A 144 26.78 -4.10 7.20
N TRP A 145 27.46 -5.16 7.69
CA TRP A 145 28.31 -6.02 6.86
C TRP A 145 27.55 -7.23 6.29
N LEU A 146 26.31 -7.42 6.72
CA LEU A 146 25.47 -8.54 6.35
C LEU A 146 24.07 -8.03 5.95
N LEU A 147 23.69 -8.29 4.70
CA LEU A 147 22.32 -8.14 4.23
C LEU A 147 21.68 -9.53 4.24
N THR A 148 20.71 -9.75 5.13
CA THR A 148 19.94 -10.98 5.18
C THR A 148 18.72 -10.86 4.25
N PHE A 149 18.57 -11.82 3.34
CA PHE A 149 17.39 -11.98 2.50
C PHE A 149 16.71 -13.30 2.87
N GLY A 150 15.40 -13.29 3.21
CA GLY A 150 14.65 -14.51 3.53
C GLY A 150 13.62 -14.35 4.65
N THR A 151 13.04 -15.48 5.08
CA THR A 151 11.96 -15.58 6.09
C THR A 151 12.42 -15.38 7.53
N SER A 152 13.72 -15.32 7.78
CA SER A 152 14.30 -15.03 9.08
C SER A 152 14.76 -13.58 9.13
N SER A 153 13.81 -12.67 9.33
CA SER A 153 14.13 -11.38 9.93
C SER A 153 14.11 -11.58 11.44
N VAL A 154 15.26 -11.42 12.10
CA VAL A 154 15.35 -11.29 13.57
C VAL A 154 14.87 -9.90 13.96
#